data_AF-A0A9X3T9Y5-F1
#
_entry.id   AF-A0A9X3T9Y5-F1
#
_cell.length_a   1.000
_cell.length_b   1.000
_cell.length_c   1.000
_cell.angle_alpha   90.00
_cell.angle_beta   90.00
_cell.angle_gamma   90.00
#
_symmetry.space_group_name_H-M   'P 1'
#
loop_
_entity.id
_entity.type
_entity.pdbx_description
1 polymer ?
#
loop_
_entity_poly.entity_id
_entity_poly.type
_entity_poly.pdbx_seq_one_letter_code
_entity_poly.pdbx_strand_id
1 'polypeptide(L)'
;MADFYRIPVSELLPEGVPLPVEQAEKIVLNLEALYDHPDSELEHVAKLARSIQQRRGDYNGRILSIRADDLYTLAVVYSTTPSGLIEKLEDFGVLVHDLQAFFASDAE
;
A
#
# COMPACT_ATOMS: atom_id res chain seq x y z
N MET A 1 9.09 42.15 11.61
CA MET A 1 10.10 41.20 12.10
C MET A 1 9.35 40.09 12.78
N ALA A 2 9.22 38.96 12.09
CA ALA A 2 8.56 37.77 12.59
C ALA A 2 9.64 36.86 13.16
N ASP A 3 9.83 36.92 14.48
CA ASP A 3 10.73 36.05 15.20
C ASP A 3 9.93 35.14 16.14
N PHE A 4 10.03 33.84 15.83
CA PHE A 4 10.10 32.71 16.76
C PHE A 4 8.91 32.41 17.70
N TYR A 5 8.04 31.51 17.23
CA TYR A 5 7.51 30.43 18.08
C TYR A 5 8.16 29.10 17.66
N ARG A 6 9.40 28.91 18.11
CA ARG A 6 10.09 27.61 18.08
C ARG A 6 9.82 26.95 19.43
N ILE A 7 8.64 26.35 19.57
CA ILE A 7 8.36 25.44 20.68
C ILE A 7 8.52 24.01 20.12
N PRO A 8 9.52 23.24 20.56
CA PRO A 8 9.58 21.81 20.24
C PRO A 8 8.43 21.14 20.98
N VAL A 9 7.50 20.52 20.25
CA VAL A 9 6.43 19.71 20.84
C VAL A 9 7.01 18.36 21.24
N SER A 10 7.84 18.36 22.28
CA SER A 10 8.20 17.17 23.05
C SER A 10 7.23 17.04 24.22
N GLU A 11 5.94 16.89 23.94
CA GLU A 11 4.84 16.68 24.89
C GLU A 11 3.68 16.08 24.08
N LEU A 12 3.04 14.95 24.36
CA LEU A 12 2.91 14.08 25.53
C LEU A 12 2.48 12.72 24.98
N LEU A 13 3.36 11.71 24.97
CA LEU A 13 2.91 10.33 24.84
C LEU A 13 3.38 9.60 26.12
N PRO A 14 2.46 8.96 26.87
CA PRO A 14 2.85 8.12 27.98
C PRO A 14 3.81 7.05 27.46
N GLU A 15 4.74 6.59 28.31
CA GLU A 15 5.70 5.53 27.98
C GLU A 15 4.97 4.23 27.58
N GLY A 16 4.58 4.17 26.33
CA GLY A 16 4.00 3.04 25.65
C GLY A 16 4.78 2.95 24.36
N VAL A 17 5.80 2.10 24.40
CA VAL A 17 6.59 1.54 23.29
C VAL A 17 6.51 2.35 22.00
N PRO A 18 7.57 3.04 21.56
CA PRO A 18 7.60 3.52 20.18
C PRO A 18 7.41 2.27 19.31
N LEU A 19 6.21 2.09 18.76
CA LEU A 19 6.02 1.17 17.66
C LEU A 19 6.98 1.71 16.61
N PRO A 20 7.95 0.90 16.15
CA PRO A 20 8.74 1.31 15.02
C PRO A 20 7.71 1.68 13.96
N VAL A 21 7.72 2.95 13.56
CA VAL A 21 7.18 3.31 12.26
C VAL A 21 8.19 2.67 11.33
N GLU A 22 8.09 1.34 11.15
CA GLU A 22 8.70 0.65 10.02
C GLU A 22 8.39 1.57 8.86
N GLN A 23 9.42 2.02 8.17
CA GLN A 23 9.26 2.78 6.94
C GLN A 23 8.42 1.87 6.07
N ALA A 24 7.11 2.07 6.10
CA ALA A 24 6.18 1.10 5.57
C ALA A 24 6.54 0.98 4.11
N GLU A 25 7.10 -0.17 3.76
CA GLU A 25 7.62 -0.39 2.43
C GLU A 25 6.48 -0.04 1.48
N LYS A 26 6.80 0.79 0.49
CA LYS A 26 5.83 1.31 -0.44
C LYS A 26 5.22 0.11 -1.16
N ILE A 27 4.03 -0.33 -0.74
CA ILE A 27 3.33 -1.44 -1.39
C ILE A 27 2.88 -0.96 -2.76
N VAL A 28 3.34 -1.65 -3.80
CA VAL A 28 2.94 -1.40 -5.18
C VAL A 28 2.21 -2.63 -5.70
N LEU A 29 0.94 -2.45 -6.01
CA LEU A 29 0.09 -3.47 -6.61
C LEU A 29 0.35 -3.54 -8.11
N ASN A 30 0.44 -4.76 -8.65
CA ASN A 30 0.31 -5.04 -10.07
C ASN A 30 -1.19 -5.07 -10.42
N LEU A 31 -1.69 -4.04 -11.10
CA LEU A 31 -3.11 -3.95 -11.43
C LEU A 31 -3.51 -4.89 -12.56
N GLU A 32 -2.57 -5.26 -13.42
CA GLU A 32 -2.83 -6.22 -14.50
C GLU A 32 -3.06 -7.60 -13.91
N ALA A 33 -2.13 -8.09 -13.08
CA ALA A 33 -2.30 -9.36 -12.38
C ALA A 33 -3.60 -9.37 -11.54
N LEU A 34 -3.92 -8.26 -10.87
CA LEU A 34 -5.10 -8.13 -10.03
C LEU A 34 -6.43 -8.17 -10.82
N TYR A 35 -6.46 -7.67 -12.07
CA TYR A 35 -7.69 -7.55 -12.85
C TYR A 35 -7.85 -8.58 -13.96
N ASP A 36 -6.75 -9.06 -14.56
CA ASP A 36 -6.77 -10.05 -15.64
C ASP A 36 -7.03 -11.46 -15.12
N HIS A 37 -6.65 -11.72 -13.86
CA HIS A 37 -6.91 -12.97 -13.15
C HIS A 37 -7.76 -12.70 -11.90
N PRO A 38 -9.04 -12.36 -12.07
CA PRO A 38 -9.90 -12.00 -10.94
C PRO A 38 -10.11 -13.22 -10.03
N ASP A 39 -9.66 -13.09 -8.79
CA ASP A 39 -9.89 -14.07 -7.72
C ASP A 39 -10.80 -13.49 -6.64
N SER A 40 -11.75 -14.30 -6.16
CA SER A 40 -12.62 -13.93 -5.03
C SER A 40 -11.85 -13.60 -3.76
N GLU A 41 -10.69 -14.22 -3.54
CA GLU A 41 -9.80 -13.93 -2.43
C GLU A 41 -9.21 -12.51 -2.52
N LEU A 42 -9.18 -11.88 -3.68
CA LEU A 42 -8.64 -10.52 -3.88
C LEU A 42 -9.73 -9.47 -4.11
N GLU A 43 -11.01 -9.80 -3.94
CA GLU A 43 -12.12 -8.90 -4.25
C GLU A 43 -12.03 -7.57 -3.48
N HIS A 44 -11.66 -7.61 -2.19
CA HIS A 44 -11.53 -6.40 -1.37
C HIS A 44 -10.34 -5.53 -1.81
N VAL A 45 -9.24 -6.15 -2.21
CA VAL A 45 -8.06 -5.46 -2.76
C VAL A 45 -8.43 -4.77 -4.08
N ALA A 46 -9.11 -5.47 -4.99
CA ALA A 46 -9.56 -4.93 -6.26
C ALA A 46 -10.55 -3.77 -6.09
N LYS A 47 -11.47 -3.86 -5.12
CA LYS A 47 -12.40 -2.77 -4.79
C LYS A 47 -11.68 -1.53 -4.27
N LEU A 48 -10.72 -1.71 -3.36
CA LEU A 48 -9.90 -0.62 -2.85
C LEU A 48 -9.09 0.03 -3.98
N ALA A 49 -8.41 -0.77 -4.80
CA ALA A 49 -7.60 -0.30 -5.92
C ALA A 49 -8.42 0.58 -6.87
N ARG A 50 -9.61 0.09 -7.30
CA ARG A 50 -10.56 0.88 -8.12
C ARG A 50 -10.97 2.19 -7.45
N SER A 51 -11.26 2.17 -6.14
CA SER A 51 -11.63 3.39 -5.41
C SER A 51 -10.49 4.42 -5.39
N ILE A 52 -9.25 3.97 -5.21
CA ILE A 52 -8.07 4.84 -5.25
C ILE A 52 -7.86 5.39 -6.67
N GLN A 53 -7.94 4.55 -7.72
CA GLN A 53 -7.84 4.97 -9.12
C GLN A 53 -8.89 6.03 -9.46
N GLN A 54 -10.15 5.82 -9.07
CA GLN A 54 -11.25 6.78 -9.27
C GLN A 54 -10.95 8.13 -8.61
N ARG A 55 -10.47 8.13 -7.35
CA ARG A 55 -10.12 9.37 -6.65
C ARG A 55 -8.96 10.11 -7.30
N ARG A 56 -8.01 9.39 -7.91
CA ARG A 56 -6.85 9.97 -8.59
C ARG A 56 -7.13 10.36 -10.05
N GLY A 57 -8.22 9.88 -10.64
CA GLY A 57 -8.43 9.93 -12.09
C GLY A 57 -7.44 9.04 -12.86
N ASP A 58 -6.85 8.04 -12.20
CA ASP A 58 -5.76 7.20 -12.69
C ASP A 58 -6.28 5.83 -13.15
N TYR A 59 -6.96 5.82 -14.29
CA TYR A 59 -7.62 4.61 -14.83
C TYR A 59 -6.71 3.76 -15.73
N ASN A 60 -5.62 4.34 -16.24
CA ASN A 60 -4.70 3.68 -17.16
C ASN A 60 -3.42 3.16 -16.46
N GLY A 61 -3.34 3.30 -15.13
CA GLY A 61 -2.23 2.77 -14.36
C GLY A 61 -2.19 1.23 -14.42
N ARG A 62 -1.02 0.70 -14.77
CA ARG A 62 -0.70 -0.75 -14.72
C ARG A 62 -0.26 -1.20 -13.33
N ILE A 63 0.19 -0.23 -12.53
CA ILE A 63 0.59 -0.42 -11.15
C ILE A 63 -0.10 0.61 -10.25
N LEU A 64 -0.27 0.30 -8.98
CA LEU A 64 -0.84 1.22 -8.01
C LEU A 64 -0.11 1.15 -6.68
N SER A 65 0.51 2.26 -6.30
CA SER A 65 1.03 2.40 -4.93
C SER A 65 -0.10 2.73 -3.95
N ILE A 66 -0.22 1.91 -2.90
CA ILE A 66 -1.15 2.09 -1.78
C ILE A 66 -0.41 2.56 -0.53
N ARG A 67 -1.13 3.15 0.43
CA ARG A 67 -0.55 3.61 1.69
C ARG A 67 -0.48 2.48 2.70
N ALA A 68 0.35 2.65 3.73
CA ALA A 68 0.41 1.73 4.87
C ALA A 68 -0.96 1.57 5.53
N ASP A 69 -1.67 2.67 5.80
CA ASP A 69 -3.02 2.67 6.39
C ASP A 69 -4.03 1.85 5.58
N ASP A 70 -3.91 1.88 4.24
CA ASP A 70 -4.75 1.07 3.36
C ASP A 70 -4.45 -0.42 3.53
N LEU A 71 -3.16 -0.80 3.65
CA LEU A 71 -2.74 -2.17 3.95
C LEU A 71 -3.24 -2.63 5.32
N TYR A 72 -3.12 -1.80 6.37
CA TYR A 72 -3.66 -2.11 7.70
C TYR A 72 -5.17 -2.32 7.66
N THR A 73 -5.89 -1.45 6.94
CA THR A 73 -7.35 -1.58 6.77
C THR A 73 -7.71 -2.89 6.08
N LEU A 74 -7.00 -3.25 5.01
CA LEU A 74 -7.19 -4.53 4.35
C LEU A 74 -6.85 -5.70 5.29
N ALA A 75 -5.75 -5.64 6.03
CA ALA A 75 -5.37 -6.72 6.94
C ALA A 75 -6.49 -7.01 7.97
N VAL A 76 -7.15 -5.96 8.49
CA VAL A 76 -8.35 -6.09 9.34
C VAL A 76 -9.50 -6.78 8.60
N VAL A 77 -9.79 -6.38 7.36
CA VAL A 77 -10.84 -7.01 6.54
C VAL A 77 -10.56 -8.49 6.29
N TYR A 78 -9.30 -8.84 6.05
CA TYR A 78 -8.84 -10.21 5.84
C TYR A 78 -8.65 -11.01 7.14
N SER A 79 -8.89 -10.39 8.31
CA SER A 79 -8.63 -11.00 9.62
C SER A 79 -7.21 -11.56 9.77
N THR A 80 -6.22 -10.84 9.24
CA THR A 80 -4.80 -11.23 9.25
C THR A 80 -3.91 -10.05 9.69
N THR A 81 -2.60 -10.28 9.81
CA THR A 81 -1.61 -9.23 10.05
C THR A 81 -1.21 -8.57 8.72
N PRO A 82 -0.65 -7.35 8.74
CA PRO A 82 -0.14 -6.70 7.51
C PRO A 82 0.88 -7.57 6.77
N SER A 83 1.80 -8.21 7.49
CA SER A 83 2.77 -9.14 6.90
C SER A 83 2.10 -10.36 6.28
N GLY A 84 1.11 -10.96 6.94
CA GLY A 84 0.36 -12.09 6.37
C GLY A 84 -0.48 -11.70 5.15
N LEU A 85 -0.95 -10.45 5.07
CA LEU A 85 -1.58 -9.95 3.85
C LEU A 85 -0.56 -9.73 2.74
N ILE A 86 0.64 -9.22 3.04
CA ILE A 86 1.73 -9.08 2.07
C ILE A 86 2.08 -10.45 1.48
N GLU A 87 2.33 -11.45 2.32
CA GLU A 87 2.60 -12.84 1.88
C GLU A 87 1.49 -13.36 0.95
N LYS A 88 0.21 -13.14 1.31
CA LYS A 88 -0.91 -13.50 0.44
C LYS A 88 -0.85 -12.77 -0.90
N LEU A 89 -0.59 -11.47 -0.92
CA LEU A 89 -0.50 -10.70 -2.17
C LEU A 89 0.70 -11.13 -3.03
N GLU A 90 1.80 -11.58 -2.40
CA GLU A 90 2.95 -12.18 -3.09
C GLU A 90 2.60 -13.54 -3.72
N ASP A 91 1.92 -14.41 -2.96
CA ASP A 91 1.47 -15.73 -3.44
C ASP A 91 0.57 -15.63 -4.67
N PHE A 92 -0.25 -14.58 -4.72
CA PHE A 92 -1.10 -14.27 -5.87
C PHE A 92 -0.37 -13.53 -7.01
N GLY A 93 0.90 -13.15 -6.82
CA GLY A 93 1.69 -12.44 -7.82
C GLY A 93 1.20 -11.01 -8.09
N VAL A 94 0.49 -10.40 -7.14
CA VAL A 94 -0.11 -9.05 -7.31
C VAL A 94 0.73 -7.93 -6.68
N LEU A 95 1.94 -8.22 -6.21
CA LEU A 95 2.91 -7.22 -5.78
C LEU A 95 4.02 -7.00 -6.82
N VAL A 96 4.50 -5.77 -6.90
CA VAL A 96 5.67 -5.40 -7.70
C VAL A 96 6.82 -5.03 -6.76
N HIS A 97 7.86 -5.86 -6.75
CA HIS A 97 9.07 -5.64 -5.93
C HIS A 97 10.13 -4.81 -6.67
N ASP A 98 10.21 -4.96 -7.99
CA ASP A 98 11.15 -4.23 -8.84
C ASP A 98 10.40 -3.54 -9.98
N LEU A 99 10.25 -2.22 -9.86
CA LEU A 99 9.56 -1.40 -10.86
C LEU A 99 10.34 -1.34 -12.18
N GLN A 100 11.67 -1.38 -12.14
CA GLN A 100 12.48 -1.32 -13.36
C GLN A 100 12.34 -2.60 -14.16
N ALA A 101 12.42 -3.75 -13.50
CA ALA A 101 12.21 -5.05 -14.13
C ALA A 101 10.79 -5.16 -14.72
N PHE A 102 9.78 -4.71 -13.98
CA PHE A 102 8.38 -4.73 -14.43
C PHE A 102 8.17 -3.95 -15.73
N PHE A 103 8.73 -2.73 -15.85
CA PHE A 103 8.60 -1.95 -17.09
C PHE A 103 9.53 -2.42 -18.22
N ALA A 104 10.61 -3.13 -17.90
CA ALA A 104 11.50 -3.70 -18.91
C ALA A 104 10.87 -4.91 -19.62
N SER A 105 10.09 -5.74 -18.90
CA SER A 105 9.42 -6.92 -19.49
C SER A 105 8.35 -6.61 -20.54
N ASP A 106 7.88 -5.36 -20.64
CA ASP A 106 6.93 -4.92 -21.68
C ASP A 106 7.58 -4.36 -22.94
N ALA A 107 8.90 -4.13 -22.91
CA ALA A 107 9.62 -3.55 -24.04
C ALA A 107 10.09 -4.60 -25.07
N GLU A 108 9.87 -5.89 -24.80
CA GLU A 108 10.15 -7.04 -25.67
C GLU A 108 8.89 -7.53 -26.39
#